data_AF-A0A2P5LF84-F1
#
_entry.id   AF-A0A2P5LF84-F1
#
_cell.length_a   1.000
_cell.length_b   1.000
_cell.length_c   1.000
_cell.angle_alpha   90.00
_cell.angle_beta   90.00
_cell.angle_gamma   90.00
#
_symmetry.space_group_name_H-M   'P 1'
#
loop_
_entity.id
_entity.type
_entity.pdbx_description
1 polymer ?
#
loop_
_entity_poly.entity_id
_entity_poly.type
_entity_poly.pdbx_seq_one_letter_code
_entity_poly.pdbx_strand_id
1 'polypeptide(L)'
;MYNLLVTAAEGAWDLDAYEYDRSRFLEYTAESVKARFAKLTTEAVEQLKLFPALFTYEGDDAPVRVGYIRRIRERGRSILIEYEFDETVAPFSFSALAPLAVKLDIGGCKNNRVRSSKTALKHTVSTWLP
;
A
#
# COMPACT_ATOMS: atom_id res chain seq x y z
N MET A 1 -7.21 -12.27 2.89
CA MET A 1 -7.42 -10.84 3.19
C MET A 1 -6.14 -10.31 3.81
N TYR A 2 -5.80 -9.05 3.60
CA TYR A 2 -4.61 -8.39 4.14
C TYR A 2 -4.99 -6.98 4.57
N ASN A 3 -4.15 -6.36 5.40
CA ASN A 3 -4.26 -4.97 5.79
C ASN A 3 -3.34 -4.12 4.90
N LEU A 4 -3.80 -2.97 4.43
CA LEU A 4 -2.97 -2.02 3.69
C LEU A 4 -2.82 -0.74 4.52
N LEU A 5 -1.57 -0.43 4.91
CA LEU A 5 -1.22 0.76 5.66
C LEU A 5 -0.34 1.66 4.79
N VAL A 6 -0.85 2.84 4.49
CA VAL A 6 -0.21 3.83 3.62
C VAL A 6 0.11 5.08 4.44
N THR A 7 1.26 5.71 4.22
CA THR A 7 1.61 6.97 4.88
C THR A 7 2.47 7.88 3.99
N ALA A 8 2.27 9.18 4.07
CA ALA A 8 3.15 10.18 3.46
C ALA A 8 4.31 10.61 4.38
N ALA A 9 4.30 10.20 5.65
CA ALA A 9 5.29 10.64 6.62
C ALA A 9 6.58 9.82 6.49
N GLU A 10 7.64 10.42 5.98
CA GLU A 10 8.97 9.78 5.90
C GLU A 10 9.43 9.27 7.27
N GLY A 11 10.05 8.09 7.30
CA GLY A 11 10.50 7.44 8.55
C GLY A 11 9.40 6.83 9.42
N ALA A 12 8.13 6.88 9.00
CA ALA A 12 7.01 6.29 9.76
C ALA A 12 7.20 4.79 10.07
N TRP A 13 7.75 4.03 9.12
CA TRP A 13 7.98 2.58 9.21
C TRP A 13 9.34 2.21 9.81
N ASP A 14 10.10 3.19 10.33
CA ASP A 14 11.32 2.95 11.10
C ASP A 14 11.04 2.83 12.61
N LEU A 15 9.80 3.11 13.01
CA LEU A 15 9.29 2.92 14.36
C LEU A 15 8.54 1.58 14.46
N ASP A 16 8.27 1.15 15.68
CA ASP A 16 7.45 -0.04 16.00
C ASP A 16 5.95 0.26 16.08
N ALA A 17 5.60 1.55 16.08
CA ALA A 17 4.23 2.03 16.16
C ALA A 17 4.03 3.28 15.30
N TYR A 18 2.81 3.42 14.78
CA TYR A 18 2.42 4.58 13.99
C TYR A 18 1.01 5.05 14.35
N GLU A 19 0.84 6.37 14.41
CA GLU A 19 -0.43 7.01 14.75
C GLU A 19 -1.14 7.52 13.48
N TYR A 20 -2.31 6.96 13.23
CA TYR A 20 -3.19 7.35 12.14
C TYR A 20 -4.29 8.29 12.62
N ASP A 21 -4.64 9.29 11.82
CA ASP A 21 -5.93 9.95 11.97
C ASP A 21 -7.05 8.96 11.60
N ARG A 22 -8.13 8.92 12.39
CA ARG A 22 -9.24 8.00 12.18
C ARG A 22 -9.92 8.19 10.82
N SER A 23 -9.87 9.39 10.23
CA SER A 23 -10.41 9.64 8.89
C SER A 23 -9.63 8.93 7.77
N ARG A 24 -8.34 8.64 8.00
CA ARG A 24 -7.46 7.92 7.05
C ARG A 24 -7.50 6.41 7.24
N PHE A 25 -7.97 5.94 8.40
CA PHE A 25 -8.11 4.52 8.66
C PHE A 25 -9.16 3.91 7.72
N LEU A 26 -8.76 2.90 6.94
CA LEU A 26 -9.57 2.22 5.91
C LEU A 26 -9.88 3.06 4.66
N GLU A 27 -9.17 4.17 4.40
CA GLU A 27 -9.44 5.04 3.25
C GLU A 27 -9.53 4.28 1.92
N TYR A 28 -8.58 3.36 1.68
CA TYR A 28 -8.47 2.55 0.45
C TYR A 28 -9.22 1.21 0.48
N THR A 29 -10.06 0.98 1.50
CA THR A 29 -10.77 -0.30 1.66
C THR A 29 -12.18 -0.21 1.09
N ALA A 30 -12.75 -1.31 0.58
CA ALA A 30 -14.13 -1.34 0.09
C ALA A 30 -15.15 -0.96 1.18
N GLU A 31 -16.24 -0.28 0.80
CA GLU A 31 -17.25 0.25 1.73
C GLU A 31 -17.86 -0.82 2.66
N SER A 32 -18.06 -2.04 2.15
CA SER A 32 -18.56 -3.18 2.92
C SER A 32 -17.62 -3.59 4.06
N VAL A 33 -16.31 -3.46 3.84
CA VAL A 33 -15.27 -3.72 4.83
C VAL A 33 -15.14 -2.52 5.78
N LYS A 34 -15.22 -1.28 5.27
CA LYS A 34 -15.28 -0.07 6.11
C LYS A 34 -16.40 -0.16 7.12
N ALA A 35 -17.61 -0.51 6.71
CA ALA A 35 -18.75 -0.64 7.61
C ALA A 35 -18.52 -1.67 8.73
N ARG A 36 -17.82 -2.78 8.43
CA ARG A 36 -17.50 -3.84 9.38
C ARG A 36 -16.42 -3.45 10.39
N PHE A 37 -15.41 -2.69 9.96
CA PHE A 37 -14.25 -2.34 10.78
C PHE A 37 -14.24 -0.87 11.25
N ALA A 38 -15.27 -0.08 10.92
CA ALA A 38 -15.44 1.31 11.37
C ALA A 38 -15.54 1.41 12.90
N LYS A 39 -16.16 0.39 13.51
CA LYS A 39 -16.12 0.18 14.96
C LYS A 39 -15.02 -0.85 15.23
N LEU A 40 -13.94 -0.42 15.88
CA LEU A 40 -12.86 -1.29 16.32
C LEU A 40 -13.30 -2.07 17.58
N THR A 41 -14.33 -2.91 17.43
CA THR A 41 -14.71 -3.83 18.51
C THR A 41 -13.59 -4.83 18.76
N THR A 42 -13.61 -5.48 19.93
CA THR A 42 -12.60 -6.49 20.29
C THR A 42 -12.51 -7.57 19.20
N GLU A 43 -13.64 -8.07 18.70
CA GLU A 43 -13.67 -9.10 17.66
C GLU A 43 -13.09 -8.57 16.34
N ALA A 44 -13.43 -7.35 15.95
CA ALA A 44 -12.92 -6.72 14.74
C ALA A 44 -11.39 -6.55 14.81
N VAL A 45 -10.86 -6.10 15.96
CA VAL A 45 -9.42 -5.95 16.19
C VAL A 45 -8.72 -7.30 16.14
N GLU A 46 -9.26 -8.34 16.80
CA GLU A 46 -8.66 -9.67 16.75
C GLU A 46 -8.67 -10.25 15.34
N GLN A 47 -9.71 -9.99 14.53
CA GLN A 47 -9.72 -10.40 13.13
C GLN A 47 -8.64 -9.69 12.31
N LEU A 48 -8.44 -8.38 12.50
CA LEU A 48 -7.41 -7.63 11.77
C LEU A 48 -5.99 -8.15 12.04
N LYS A 49 -5.72 -8.60 13.27
CA LYS A 49 -4.41 -9.16 13.66
C LYS A 49 -4.09 -10.50 12.99
N LEU A 50 -5.10 -11.26 12.54
CA LEU A 50 -4.90 -12.55 11.86
C LEU A 50 -4.38 -12.38 10.43
N PHE A 51 -4.54 -11.20 9.84
CA PHE A 51 -4.17 -10.95 8.46
C PHE A 51 -2.80 -10.28 8.34
N PRO A 52 -1.99 -10.65 7.33
CA PRO A 52 -0.76 -9.95 7.03
C PRO A 52 -1.06 -8.50 6.65
N ALA A 53 -0.11 -7.62 6.88
CA ALA A 53 -0.18 -6.20 6.63
C ALA A 53 0.92 -5.78 5.66
N LEU A 54 0.52 -4.99 4.66
CA LEU A 54 1.41 -4.30 3.74
C LEU A 54 1.61 -2.87 4.24
N PHE A 55 2.86 -2.50 4.49
CA PHE A 55 3.27 -1.18 4.94
C PHE A 55 3.97 -0.48 3.77
N THR A 56 3.39 0.60 3.29
CA THR A 56 3.89 1.35 2.13
C THR A 56 3.88 2.85 2.41
N TYR A 57 4.69 3.60 1.67
CA TYR A 57 4.54 5.05 1.61
C TYR A 57 3.64 5.45 0.44
N GLU A 58 3.16 6.69 0.45
CA GLU A 58 2.55 7.30 -0.73
C GLU A 58 3.60 7.52 -1.82
N GLY A 59 3.37 6.98 -3.02
CA GLY A 59 4.27 7.10 -4.17
C GLY A 59 4.74 5.75 -4.73
N ASP A 60 5.01 5.72 -6.05
CA ASP A 60 5.28 4.49 -6.79
C ASP A 60 6.66 3.87 -6.50
N ASP A 61 7.61 4.66 -6.00
CA ASP A 61 9.01 4.26 -5.76
C ASP A 61 9.29 3.85 -4.30
N ALA A 62 8.26 3.88 -3.44
CA ALA A 62 8.42 3.56 -2.04
C ALA A 62 8.65 2.05 -1.80
N PRO A 63 9.53 1.68 -0.85
CA PRO A 63 9.66 0.29 -0.44
C PRO A 63 8.41 -0.13 0.34
N VAL A 64 7.88 -1.29 -0.04
CA VAL A 64 6.81 -1.99 0.64
C VAL A 64 7.43 -3.01 1.59
N ARG A 65 6.95 -3.04 2.82
CA ARG A 65 7.30 -4.05 3.83
C ARG A 65 6.08 -4.88 4.18
N VAL A 66 6.31 -6.13 4.57
CA VAL A 66 5.27 -7.05 4.99
C VAL A 66 5.42 -7.31 6.48
N GLY A 67 4.31 -7.45 7.19
CA GLY A 67 4.33 -7.73 8.61
C GLY A 67 2.94 -8.03 9.15
N TYR A 68 2.77 -7.86 10.46
CA TYR A 68 1.51 -8.13 11.16
C TYR A 68 1.19 -7.01 12.14
N ILE A 69 -0.09 -6.68 12.25
CA ILE A 69 -0.57 -5.77 13.31
C ILE A 69 -0.57 -6.55 14.62
N ARG A 70 0.11 -6.01 15.64
CA ARG A 70 0.17 -6.59 16.99
C ARG A 70 -0.83 -5.95 17.92
N ARG A 71 -1.03 -4.64 17.80
CA ARG A 71 -1.96 -3.90 18.66
C ARG A 71 -2.61 -2.74 17.91
N ILE A 72 -3.86 -2.48 18.25
CA ILE A 72 -4.62 -1.31 17.79
C ILE A 72 -5.20 -0.64 19.04
N ARG A 73 -4.99 0.67 19.19
CA ARG A 73 -5.56 1.45 20.30
C ARG A 73 -6.22 2.71 19.75
N GLU A 74 -7.47 2.95 20.13
CA GLU A 74 -8.16 4.21 19.81
C GLU A 74 -7.75 5.30 20.79
N ARG A 75 -7.38 6.49 20.28
CA ARG A 75 -7.00 7.68 21.04
C ARG A 75 -7.81 8.89 20.58
N GLY A 76 -9.08 8.94 20.95
CA GLY A 76 -9.97 10.02 20.56
C GLY A 76 -10.18 10.07 19.04
N ARG A 77 -9.46 10.96 18.35
CA ARG A 77 -9.52 11.14 16.88
C ARG A 77 -8.45 10.37 16.12
N SER A 78 -7.49 9.76 16.82
CA SER A 78 -6.43 8.96 16.21
C SER A 78 -6.51 7.50 16.62
N ILE A 79 -5.80 6.66 15.89
CA ILE A 79 -5.62 5.23 16.13
C ILE A 79 -4.12 4.97 16.14
N LEU A 80 -3.62 4.42 17.24
CA LEU A 80 -2.25 3.94 17.35
C LEU A 80 -2.21 2.47 16.92
N ILE A 81 -1.35 2.15 15.96
CA ILE A 81 -1.12 0.80 15.47
C ILE A 81 0.31 0.41 15.81
N GLU A 82 0.47 -0.68 16.55
CA GLU A 82 1.77 -1.33 16.77
C GLU A 82 1.86 -2.55 15.86
N TYR A 83 3.02 -2.72 15.24
CA TYR A 83 3.24 -3.74 14.23
C TYR A 83 4.62 -4.36 14.33
N GLU A 84 4.78 -5.48 13.65
CA GLU A 84 6.05 -6.20 13.55
C GLU A 84 6.25 -6.61 12.10
N PHE A 85 7.45 -6.37 11.56
CA PHE A 85 7.79 -6.77 10.20
C PHE A 85 8.15 -8.25 10.15
N ASP A 86 7.79 -8.88 9.04
CA ASP A 86 8.25 -10.23 8.73
C ASP A 86 9.63 -10.14 8.04
N GLU A 87 10.69 -10.39 8.81
CA GLU A 87 12.08 -10.34 8.33
C GLU A 87 12.39 -11.40 7.25
N THR A 88 11.52 -12.41 7.07
CA THR A 88 11.69 -13.40 6.00
C THR A 88 11.33 -12.82 4.62
N VAL A 89 10.59 -11.72 4.59
CA VAL A 89 10.18 -11.04 3.36
C VAL A 89 11.00 -9.77 3.18
N ALA A 90 11.96 -9.82 2.24
CA ALA A 90 12.74 -8.64 1.88
C ALA A 90 11.84 -7.51 1.37
N PRO A 91 12.13 -6.24 1.71
CA PRO A 91 11.40 -5.10 1.16
C PRO A 91 11.43 -5.11 -0.37
N PHE A 92 10.31 -4.77 -1.00
CA PHE A 92 10.17 -4.74 -2.45
C PHE A 92 9.50 -3.45 -2.92
N SER A 93 9.65 -3.09 -4.19
CA SER A 93 9.03 -1.88 -4.75
C SER A 93 7.52 -2.05 -4.91
N PHE A 94 6.76 -0.97 -4.76
CA PHE A 94 5.31 -1.00 -5.02
C PHE A 94 4.98 -1.49 -6.44
N SER A 95 5.84 -1.20 -7.42
CA SER A 95 5.73 -1.73 -8.79
C SER A 95 5.72 -3.28 -8.87
N ALA A 96 6.35 -3.98 -7.92
CA ALA A 96 6.29 -5.44 -7.83
C ALA A 96 4.90 -5.95 -7.40
N LEU A 97 4.07 -5.10 -6.78
CA LEU A 97 2.68 -5.42 -6.49
C LEU A 97 1.78 -5.29 -7.71
N ALA A 98 2.15 -4.57 -8.78
CA ALA A 98 1.29 -4.42 -9.96
C ALA A 98 0.70 -5.75 -10.51
N PRO A 99 1.49 -6.83 -10.69
CA PRO A 99 0.93 -8.13 -11.10
C PRO A 99 0.08 -8.83 -10.01
N LEU A 100 0.30 -8.48 -8.74
CA LEU A 100 -0.44 -9.02 -7.60
C LEU A 100 -1.66 -8.15 -7.24
N ALA A 101 -1.73 -6.90 -7.68
CA ALA A 101 -2.77 -5.93 -7.33
C ALA A 101 -4.15 -6.40 -7.78
N VAL A 102 -4.22 -7.11 -8.91
CA VAL A 102 -5.44 -7.76 -9.39
C VAL A 102 -5.87 -8.92 -8.49
N LYS A 103 -4.91 -9.69 -7.95
CA LYS A 103 -5.18 -10.79 -7.01
C LYS A 103 -5.47 -10.31 -5.60
N LEU A 104 -4.90 -9.16 -5.24
CA LEU A 104 -5.02 -8.52 -3.93
C LEU A 104 -6.16 -7.50 -3.89
N ASP A 105 -6.86 -7.26 -5.00
CA ASP A 105 -7.99 -6.32 -5.06
C ASP A 105 -7.63 -4.92 -4.51
N ILE A 106 -6.41 -4.44 -4.80
CA ILE A 106 -5.96 -3.09 -4.43
C ILE A 106 -6.66 -2.10 -5.37
N GLY A 107 -7.81 -1.58 -4.93
CA GLY A 107 -8.63 -0.59 -5.63
C GLY A 107 -7.95 0.79 -5.65
N GLY A 108 -6.89 0.92 -6.45
CA GLY A 108 -6.13 2.17 -6.58
C GLY A 108 -5.09 2.18 -7.70
N CYS A 109 -4.63 1.01 -8.16
CA CYS A 109 -3.77 0.96 -9.36
C CYS A 109 -4.63 1.18 -10.60
N LYS A 110 -4.92 2.45 -10.91
CA LYS A 110 -5.43 2.85 -12.22
C LYS A 110 -4.27 2.64 -13.21
N ASN A 111 -4.22 1.44 -13.78
CA ASN A 111 -3.37 1.08 -14.89
C ASN A 111 -3.50 2.16 -15.98
N ASN A 112 -2.52 3.06 -16.09
CA ASN A 112 -2.39 3.91 -17.26
C ASN A 112 -1.01 3.70 -17.88
N ARG A 113 -1.06 3.05 -19.04
CA ARG A 113 -0.02 2.95 -20.08
C ARG A 113 1.07 1.91 -19.83
N VAL A 114 0.77 0.68 -20.25
CA VAL A 114 1.71 -0.01 -21.12
C VAL A 114 1.88 0.86 -22.36
N ARG A 115 2.89 1.73 -22.38
CA ARG A 115 3.35 2.35 -23.62
C ARG A 115 4.17 1.28 -24.33
N SER A 116 3.47 0.38 -25.03
CA SER A 116 4.09 -0.45 -26.06
C SER A 116 4.73 0.51 -27.06
N SER A 117 6.05 0.67 -27.01
CA SER A 117 6.85 1.29 -28.06
C SER A 117 6.88 0.35 -29.26
N LYS A 118 5.73 0.23 -29.94
CA LYS A 118 5.64 -0.20 -31.34
C LYS A 118 5.52 1.08 -32.17
N THR A 119 6.67 1.65 -32.52
CA THR A 119 6.73 2.59 -33.65
C THR A 119 7.64 1.97 -34.69
N ALA A 120 6.98 1.27 -35.62
CA ALA A 120 7.57 0.85 -36.88
C ALA A 120 7.88 2.08 -37.74
N LEU A 121 9.07 2.04 -38.34
CA LEU A 121 9.44 2.51 -39.69
C LEU A 121 8.77 3.78 -40.24
N LYS A 122 9.60 4.75 -40.61
CA LYS A 122 9.59 5.37 -41.95
C LYS A 122 10.92 6.05 -42.26
N HIS A 123 11.46 5.69 -43.43
CA HIS A 123 12.61 6.25 -44.12
C HIS A 123 12.50 7.77 -44.32
N THR A 124 13.63 8.49 -44.36
CA THR A 124 14.07 9.34 -45.50
C THR A 124 15.36 10.10 -45.17
N VAL A 125 16.27 10.08 -46.14
CA VAL A 125 17.59 10.70 -46.26
C VAL A 125 17.54 12.23 -46.22
N SER A 126 18.54 12.89 -45.61
CA SER A 126 19.11 14.12 -46.17
C SER A 126 20.49 14.44 -45.58
N THR A 127 21.50 14.37 -46.46
CA THR A 127 22.87 14.91 -46.36
C THR A 127 22.89 16.39 -46.03
N TRP A 128 23.89 16.87 -45.26
CA TRP A 128 24.69 18.07 -45.56
C TRP A 128 25.99 18.02 -44.71
N LEU A 129 27.14 17.97 -45.41
CA LEU A 129 28.47 18.26 -44.87
C LEU A 129 28.61 19.77 -44.59
N PRO A 130 29.57 20.21 -43.75
CA PRO A 130 30.14 21.54 -43.87
C PRO A 130 31.01 21.68 -45.14
#